data_AF-A0A7J6RVD5-F1
#
_entry.id   AF-A0A7J6RVD5-F1
#
_cell.length_a   1.000
_cell.length_b   1.000
_cell.length_c   1.000
_cell.angle_alpha   90.00
_cell.angle_beta   90.00
_cell.angle_gamma   90.00
#
_symmetry.space_group_name_H-M   'P 1'
#
loop_
_entity.id
_entity.type
_entity.pdbx_description
1 polymer ?
#
loop_
_entity_poly.entity_id
_entity_poly.type
_entity_poly.pdbx_seq_one_letter_code
_entity_poly.pdbx_strand_id
1 'polypeptide(L)'
;MVKGGNYSQTEALRKKVTSRIRDYKKGIEKVGRMLKDRMRTTFVVVCIAEYLSIKESQRLLRELHKDQVAVSHVVVNQLVLGDFTTLPIDDSAIARKGEEALGKAQWSTVAHALQFCRARNSIQQKYLSELCNFPEVADANLSVVQLPLLPYEVTGVPNLLNFSQMLLPDGYRKGSTPKPLVDRVSIPQELYGDSRSFMDGDRVVVTGLVKAQHYNGRPAEVIKVTDDGRVAVRVEVEPNKFKMLSLKQDNLKLADDDEQQEDEEELQSKSPRFI
;
A
#
# COMPACT_ATOMS: atom_id res chain seq x y z
N MET A 1 -32.42 38.09 -36.12
CA MET A 1 -32.81 37.09 -35.10
C MET A 1 -31.85 35.92 -35.17
N VAL A 2 -30.84 35.87 -34.31
CA VAL A 2 -30.00 34.66 -34.13
C VAL A 2 -29.75 34.56 -32.62
N LYS A 3 -30.21 33.47 -31.99
CA LYS A 3 -29.68 32.84 -30.75
C LYS A 3 -30.77 31.95 -30.15
N GLY A 4 -30.70 30.66 -30.46
CA GLY A 4 -31.55 29.62 -29.83
C GLY A 4 -30.87 28.24 -29.76
N GLY A 5 -29.95 27.93 -30.68
CA GLY A 5 -29.35 26.58 -30.77
C GLY A 5 -28.23 26.26 -29.78
N ASN A 6 -27.46 27.24 -29.29
CA ASN A 6 -26.23 26.94 -28.51
C ASN A 6 -26.44 26.67 -27.01
N TYR A 7 -27.58 27.04 -26.44
CA TYR A 7 -27.83 26.91 -24.99
C TYR A 7 -28.00 25.44 -24.56
N SER A 8 -28.71 24.64 -25.34
CA SER A 8 -28.97 23.22 -25.04
C SER A 8 -27.69 22.37 -25.09
N GLN A 9 -26.82 22.57 -26.09
CA GLN A 9 -25.53 21.87 -26.18
C GLN A 9 -24.55 22.26 -25.06
N THR A 10 -24.51 23.54 -24.65
CA THR A 10 -23.67 23.96 -23.52
C THR A 10 -24.17 23.44 -22.19
N GLU A 11 -25.47 23.27 -22.02
CA GLU A 11 -26.07 22.69 -20.81
C GLU A 11 -25.85 21.16 -20.73
N ALA A 12 -25.99 20.44 -21.84
CA ALA A 12 -25.65 19.02 -21.93
C ALA A 12 -24.16 18.77 -21.64
N LEU A 13 -23.28 19.61 -22.20
CA LEU A 13 -21.84 19.53 -21.93
C LEU A 13 -21.52 19.82 -20.45
N ARG A 14 -22.17 20.81 -19.84
CA ARG A 14 -22.04 21.11 -18.41
C ARG A 14 -22.49 19.95 -17.52
N LYS A 15 -23.61 19.31 -17.86
CA LYS A 15 -24.09 18.11 -17.15
C LYS A 15 -23.09 16.96 -17.27
N LYS A 16 -22.57 16.70 -18.48
CA LYS A 16 -21.57 15.66 -18.72
C LYS A 16 -20.26 15.89 -17.94
N VAL A 17 -19.75 17.12 -17.92
CA VAL A 17 -18.57 17.48 -17.14
C VAL A 17 -18.83 17.32 -15.63
N THR A 18 -19.99 17.78 -15.16
CA THR A 18 -20.37 17.67 -13.74
C THR A 18 -20.52 16.20 -13.30
N SER A 19 -21.09 15.34 -14.15
CA SER A 19 -21.15 13.90 -13.89
C SER A 19 -19.74 13.32 -13.79
N ARG A 20 -18.85 13.57 -14.76
CA ARG A 20 -17.49 13.04 -14.70
C ARG A 20 -16.71 13.50 -13.47
N ILE A 21 -16.85 14.76 -13.05
CA ILE A 21 -16.21 15.26 -11.82
C ILE A 21 -16.75 14.51 -10.59
N ARG A 22 -18.05 14.21 -10.55
CA ARG A 22 -18.65 13.43 -9.47
C ARG A 22 -18.11 12.00 -9.45
N ASP A 23 -17.96 11.37 -10.62
CA ASP A 23 -17.45 10.01 -10.72
C ASP A 23 -15.98 9.92 -10.30
N TYR A 24 -15.16 10.91 -10.70
CA TYR A 24 -13.78 11.02 -10.21
C TYR A 24 -13.72 11.22 -8.70
N LYS A 25 -14.59 12.07 -8.13
CA LYS A 25 -14.67 12.28 -6.68
C LYS A 25 -14.97 10.96 -5.96
N LYS A 26 -15.97 10.20 -6.42
CA LYS A 26 -16.30 8.88 -5.87
C LYS A 26 -15.13 7.91 -5.96
N GLY A 27 -14.44 7.88 -7.10
CA GLY A 27 -13.25 7.05 -7.29
C GLY A 27 -12.12 7.40 -6.31
N ILE A 28 -11.83 8.68 -6.12
CA ILE A 28 -10.81 9.16 -5.18
C ILE A 28 -11.20 8.83 -3.73
N GLU A 29 -12.46 9.01 -3.34
CA GLU A 29 -12.96 8.64 -2.01
C GLU A 29 -12.85 7.14 -1.76
N LYS A 30 -13.10 6.31 -2.78
CA LYS A 30 -12.90 4.85 -2.72
C LYS A 30 -11.43 4.49 -2.51
N VAL A 31 -10.51 5.08 -3.29
CA VAL A 31 -9.06 4.85 -3.14
C VAL A 31 -8.58 5.33 -1.77
N GLY A 32 -9.05 6.50 -1.31
CA GLY A 32 -8.72 7.04 0.01
C GLY A 32 -9.11 6.09 1.14
N ARG A 33 -10.30 5.49 1.08
CA ARG A 33 -10.73 4.46 2.04
C ARG A 33 -9.84 3.21 1.97
N MET A 34 -9.49 2.75 0.76
CA MET A 34 -8.62 1.58 0.57
C MET A 34 -7.20 1.78 1.11
N LEU A 35 -6.62 2.99 0.98
CA LEU A 35 -5.29 3.31 1.51
C LEU A 35 -5.26 3.31 3.05
N LYS A 36 -6.38 3.62 3.70
CA LYS A 36 -6.53 3.60 5.17
C LYS A 36 -6.83 2.22 5.74
N ASP A 37 -7.25 1.28 4.89
CA ASP A 37 -7.58 -0.08 5.31
C ASP A 37 -6.31 -0.91 5.54
N ARG A 38 -5.98 -1.17 6.81
CA ARG A 38 -4.81 -1.96 7.24
C ARG A 38 -4.82 -3.41 6.75
N MET A 39 -5.99 -3.99 6.46
CA MET A 39 -6.09 -5.37 5.96
C MET A 39 -5.78 -5.48 4.47
N ARG A 40 -5.94 -4.38 3.73
CA ARG A 40 -5.71 -4.33 2.27
C ARG A 40 -4.41 -3.61 1.89
N THR A 41 -4.01 -2.59 2.64
CA THR A 41 -2.88 -1.73 2.29
C THR A 41 -1.94 -1.57 3.48
N THR A 42 -0.64 -1.71 3.21
CA THR A 42 0.42 -1.31 4.14
C THR A 42 1.59 -0.69 3.40
N PHE A 43 2.22 0.30 4.02
CA PHE A 43 3.46 0.89 3.57
C PHE A 43 4.67 0.20 4.23
N VAL A 44 5.71 0.02 3.42
CA VAL A 44 7.06 -0.33 3.86
C VAL A 44 7.97 0.84 3.47
N VAL A 45 8.53 1.51 4.48
CA VAL A 45 9.41 2.66 4.25
C VAL A 45 10.83 2.15 4.06
N VAL A 46 11.58 2.69 3.10
CA VAL A 46 12.98 2.31 2.85
C VAL A 46 13.86 3.54 2.98
N CYS A 47 14.97 3.43 3.70
CA CYS A 47 15.91 4.52 3.92
C CYS A 47 17.36 4.02 4.08
N ILE A 48 18.30 4.95 4.17
CA ILE A 48 19.69 4.70 4.59
C ILE A 48 19.96 5.44 5.91
N ALA A 49 20.88 4.93 6.72
CA ALA A 49 21.23 5.53 8.01
C ALA A 49 22.12 6.78 7.87
N GLU A 50 21.56 7.83 7.28
CA GLU A 50 22.18 9.14 7.11
C GLU A 50 21.21 10.26 7.44
N TYR A 51 21.73 11.43 7.82
CA TYR A 51 20.92 12.56 8.28
C TYR A 51 19.74 12.90 7.36
N LEU A 52 19.99 13.16 6.08
CA LEU A 52 18.94 13.58 5.15
C LEU A 52 17.89 12.49 4.92
N SER A 53 18.33 11.23 4.76
CA SER A 53 17.42 10.10 4.52
C SER A 53 16.55 9.81 5.74
N ILE A 54 17.12 9.89 6.95
CA ILE A 54 16.35 9.72 8.20
C ILE A 54 15.36 10.87 8.41
N LYS A 55 15.72 12.13 8.13
CA LYS A 55 14.80 13.26 8.26
C LYS A 55 13.65 13.21 7.25
N GLU A 56 13.92 12.79 6.03
CA GLU A 56 12.87 12.60 5.03
C GLU A 56 11.95 11.43 5.41
N SER A 57 12.53 10.33 5.90
CA SER A 57 11.74 9.18 6.39
C SER A 57 10.86 9.54 7.58
N GLN A 58 11.36 10.38 8.50
CA GLN A 58 10.57 10.91 9.61
C GLN A 58 9.37 11.72 9.12
N ARG A 59 9.59 12.59 8.12
CA ARG A 59 8.53 13.41 7.52
C ARG A 59 7.48 12.53 6.85
N LEU A 60 7.90 11.51 6.10
CA LEU A 60 6.99 10.55 5.48
C LEU A 60 6.18 9.77 6.53
N LEU A 61 6.83 9.24 7.56
CA LEU A 61 6.14 8.49 8.63
C LEU A 61 5.09 9.35 9.34
N ARG A 62 5.40 10.63 9.59
CA ARG A 62 4.44 11.61 10.14
C ARG A 62 3.23 11.84 9.25
N GLU A 63 3.46 11.99 7.96
CA GLU A 63 2.39 12.21 6.99
C GLU A 63 1.49 10.99 6.85
N LEU A 64 2.07 9.79 6.78
CA LEU A 64 1.33 8.52 6.79
C LEU A 64 0.53 8.33 8.08
N HIS A 65 1.11 8.66 9.23
CA HIS A 65 0.41 8.58 10.51
C HIS A 65 -0.77 9.57 10.57
N LYS A 66 -0.57 10.83 10.15
CA LYS A 66 -1.60 11.87 10.09
C LYS A 66 -2.76 11.46 9.18
N ASP A 67 -2.46 10.86 8.03
CA ASP A 67 -3.46 10.43 7.06
C ASP A 67 -4.07 9.06 7.38
N GLN A 68 -3.68 8.44 8.51
CA GLN A 68 -4.15 7.13 8.97
C GLN A 68 -3.86 6.00 7.99
N VAL A 69 -2.73 6.09 7.28
CA VAL A 69 -2.24 5.04 6.38
C VAL A 69 -1.35 4.09 7.18
N ALA A 70 -1.64 2.79 7.10
CA ALA A 70 -0.92 1.79 7.88
C ALA A 70 0.52 1.60 7.38
N VAL A 71 1.49 1.71 8.29
CA VAL A 71 2.90 1.33 8.06
C VAL A 71 3.19 0.05 8.83
N SER A 72 3.92 -0.88 8.24
CA SER A 72 4.28 -2.14 8.92
C SER A 72 5.77 -2.24 9.22
N HIS A 73 6.63 -1.79 8.30
CA HIS A 73 8.06 -1.99 8.38
C HIS A 73 8.84 -0.75 7.91
N VAL A 74 10.03 -0.58 8.48
CA VAL A 74 11.04 0.35 7.97
C VAL A 74 12.30 -0.45 7.64
N VAL A 75 12.77 -0.38 6.40
CA VAL A 75 13.97 -1.06 5.91
C VAL A 75 15.11 -0.05 5.85
N VAL A 76 16.20 -0.33 6.58
CA VAL A 76 17.41 0.49 6.58
C VAL A 76 18.49 -0.23 5.78
N ASN A 77 18.77 0.28 4.59
CA ASN A 77 19.71 -0.28 3.64
C ASN A 77 21.15 0.21 3.85
N GLN A 78 22.10 -0.51 3.24
CA GLN A 78 23.51 -0.12 3.12
C GLN A 78 24.21 0.08 4.48
N LEU A 79 23.84 -0.71 5.49
CA LEU A 79 24.51 -0.68 6.78
C LEU A 79 25.85 -1.41 6.71
N VAL A 80 26.91 -0.77 7.18
CA VAL A 80 28.18 -1.44 7.42
C VAL A 80 28.00 -2.25 8.70
N LEU A 81 27.58 -3.51 8.57
CA LEU A 81 27.36 -4.42 9.70
C LEU A 81 28.68 -5.06 10.16
N GLY A 82 28.78 -5.30 11.46
CA GLY A 82 29.97 -5.87 12.10
C GLY A 82 30.33 -5.14 13.38
N ASP A 83 31.07 -5.82 14.24
CA ASP A 83 31.63 -5.19 15.43
C ASP A 83 32.98 -4.55 15.07
N PHE A 84 32.93 -3.25 14.75
CA PHE A 84 34.13 -2.47 14.43
C PHE A 84 34.70 -1.73 15.64
N THR A 85 33.94 -1.62 16.73
CA THR A 85 34.34 -0.88 17.94
C THR A 85 35.30 -1.69 18.80
N THR A 86 35.18 -3.02 18.78
CA THR A 86 36.08 -3.91 19.54
C THR A 86 37.34 -4.31 18.79
N LEU A 87 37.45 -4.03 17.49
CA LEU A 87 38.65 -4.36 16.71
C LEU A 87 39.85 -3.54 17.23
N PRO A 88 40.94 -4.15 17.74
CA PRO A 88 42.07 -3.41 18.29
C PRO A 88 43.04 -2.98 17.18
N ILE A 89 42.52 -2.29 16.16
CA ILE A 89 43.28 -1.88 14.97
C ILE A 89 44.39 -0.88 15.35
N ASP A 90 44.16 -0.10 16.39
CA ASP A 90 45.10 0.88 16.92
C ASP A 90 46.05 0.26 17.98
N ASP A 91 45.91 -1.03 18.29
CA ASP A 91 46.81 -1.75 19.19
C ASP A 91 48.15 -2.04 18.51
N SER A 92 49.23 -1.58 19.14
CA SER A 92 50.59 -1.72 18.60
C SER A 92 51.04 -3.18 18.40
N ALA A 93 50.56 -4.11 19.22
CA ALA A 93 50.92 -5.53 19.09
C ALA A 93 50.13 -6.20 17.95
N ILE A 94 48.88 -5.81 17.73
CA ILE A 94 48.11 -6.26 16.55
C ILE A 94 48.70 -5.67 15.27
N ALA A 95 49.05 -4.37 15.28
CA ALA A 95 49.70 -3.73 14.14
C ALA A 95 50.99 -4.46 13.75
N ARG A 96 51.86 -4.78 14.72
CA ARG A 96 53.09 -5.54 14.46
C ARG A 96 52.80 -6.92 13.86
N LYS A 97 51.86 -7.67 14.44
CA LYS A 97 51.48 -8.99 13.91
C LYS A 97 50.92 -8.90 12.48
N GLY A 98 50.13 -7.87 12.20
CA GLY A 98 49.58 -7.61 10.88
C GLY A 98 50.65 -7.26 9.85
N GLU A 99 51.60 -6.40 10.22
CA GLU A 99 52.75 -6.05 9.38
C GLU A 99 53.66 -7.26 9.12
N GLU A 100 53.92 -8.10 10.13
CA GLU A 100 54.69 -9.35 9.99
C GLU A 100 54.00 -10.34 9.04
N ALA A 101 52.66 -10.43 9.07
CA ALA A 101 51.91 -11.39 8.27
C ALA A 101 51.66 -10.95 6.82
N LEU A 102 51.38 -9.67 6.58
CA LEU A 102 50.93 -9.15 5.28
C LEU A 102 51.96 -8.24 4.60
N GLY A 103 52.99 -7.81 5.33
CA GLY A 103 53.87 -6.72 4.92
C GLY A 103 53.27 -5.35 5.25
N LYS A 104 54.15 -4.38 5.48
CA LYS A 104 53.80 -3.03 5.94
C LYS A 104 52.82 -2.29 5.01
N ALA A 105 53.00 -2.42 3.69
CA ALA A 105 52.18 -1.71 2.71
C ALA A 105 50.73 -2.23 2.70
N GLN A 106 50.55 -3.55 2.61
CA GLN A 106 49.25 -4.20 2.62
C GLN A 106 48.53 -3.99 3.96
N TRP A 107 49.26 -4.12 5.08
CA TRP A 107 48.70 -3.85 6.40
C TRP A 107 48.16 -2.42 6.51
N SER A 108 48.92 -1.43 6.04
CA SER A 108 48.48 -0.04 6.04
C SER A 108 47.16 0.17 5.28
N THR A 109 46.99 -0.49 4.13
CA THR A 109 45.72 -0.43 3.37
C THR A 109 44.56 -1.05 4.15
N VAL A 110 44.76 -2.22 4.78
CA VAL A 110 43.74 -2.91 5.58
C VAL A 110 43.35 -2.07 6.79
N ALA A 111 44.32 -1.57 7.54
CA ALA A 111 44.09 -0.74 8.72
C ALA A 111 43.28 0.52 8.36
N HIS A 112 43.62 1.18 7.25
CA HIS A 112 42.91 2.35 6.78
C HIS A 112 41.46 2.04 6.37
N ALA A 113 41.23 0.95 5.64
CA ALA A 113 39.89 0.52 5.27
C ALA A 113 39.00 0.24 6.50
N LEU A 114 39.56 -0.45 7.50
CA LEU A 114 38.84 -0.75 8.74
C LEU A 114 38.53 0.51 9.56
N GLN A 115 39.43 1.50 9.59
CA GLN A 115 39.16 2.80 10.21
C GLN A 115 37.97 3.51 9.56
N PHE A 116 37.87 3.50 8.23
CA PHE A 116 36.69 4.03 7.53
C PHE A 116 35.43 3.24 7.83
N CYS A 117 35.49 1.90 7.84
CA CYS A 117 34.34 1.07 8.20
C CYS A 117 33.86 1.37 9.63
N ARG A 118 34.78 1.52 10.59
CA ARG A 118 34.47 1.90 11.98
C ARG A 118 33.80 3.27 12.05
N ALA A 119 34.38 4.28 11.41
CA ALA A 119 33.83 5.63 11.39
C ALA A 119 32.43 5.66 10.75
N ARG A 120 32.26 4.95 9.64
CA ARG A 120 30.98 4.86 8.92
C ARG A 120 29.92 4.14 9.73
N ASN A 121 30.25 2.99 10.33
CA ASN A 121 29.35 2.25 11.21
C ASN A 121 28.91 3.12 12.40
N SER A 122 29.84 3.83 13.05
CA SER A 122 29.52 4.72 14.18
C SER A 122 28.49 5.80 13.81
N ILE A 123 28.67 6.45 12.66
CA ILE A 123 27.71 7.44 12.14
C ILE A 123 26.35 6.78 11.85
N GLN A 124 26.33 5.62 11.21
CA GLN A 124 25.11 4.90 10.89
C GLN A 124 24.36 4.45 12.16
N GLN A 125 25.06 3.94 13.18
CA GLN A 125 24.46 3.52 14.45
C GLN A 125 23.79 4.69 15.17
N LYS A 126 24.38 5.89 15.13
CA LYS A 126 23.74 7.10 15.65
C LYS A 126 22.40 7.37 14.97
N TYR A 127 22.35 7.35 13.64
CA TYR A 127 21.12 7.65 12.89
C TYR A 127 20.08 6.53 12.93
N LEU A 128 20.53 5.28 13.00
CA LEU A 128 19.65 4.13 13.24
C LEU A 128 19.00 4.23 14.62
N SER A 129 19.77 4.59 15.66
CA SER A 129 19.24 4.82 17.00
C SER A 129 18.23 5.97 17.02
N GLU A 130 18.52 7.06 16.30
CA GLU A 130 17.58 8.18 16.15
C GLU A 130 16.26 7.74 15.50
N LEU A 131 16.33 6.97 14.40
CA LEU A 131 15.15 6.43 13.71
C LEU A 131 14.30 5.55 14.63
N CYS A 132 14.92 4.62 15.35
CA CYS A 132 14.23 3.72 16.27
C CYS A 132 13.51 4.47 17.42
N ASN A 133 13.99 5.66 17.76
CA ASN A 133 13.42 6.50 18.83
C ASN A 133 12.34 7.47 18.34
N PHE A 134 12.03 7.51 17.04
CA PHE A 134 10.90 8.31 16.57
C PHE A 134 9.59 7.76 17.13
N PRO A 135 8.68 8.60 17.66
CA PRO A 135 7.37 8.15 18.15
C PRO A 135 6.60 7.33 17.12
N GLU A 136 6.68 7.73 15.85
CA GLU A 136 6.01 7.05 14.73
C GLU A 136 6.55 5.63 14.47
N VAL A 137 7.73 5.30 15.00
CA VAL A 137 8.37 3.97 14.92
C VAL A 137 8.21 3.22 16.23
N ALA A 138 8.58 3.83 17.36
CA ALA A 138 8.59 3.22 18.68
C ALA A 138 7.16 2.93 19.20
N ASP A 139 6.28 3.93 19.19
CA ASP A 139 4.94 3.81 19.76
C ASP A 139 4.05 2.92 18.89
N ALA A 140 4.27 2.94 17.57
CA ALA A 140 3.58 2.09 16.61
C ALA A 140 4.17 0.66 16.54
N ASN A 141 5.27 0.39 17.29
CA ASN A 141 5.98 -0.89 17.31
C ASN A 141 6.31 -1.40 15.89
N LEU A 142 6.82 -0.51 15.04
CA LEU A 142 7.20 -0.86 13.67
C LEU A 142 8.43 -1.76 13.66
N SER A 143 8.45 -2.74 12.77
CA SER A 143 9.62 -3.61 12.59
C SER A 143 10.69 -2.90 11.76
N VAL A 144 11.86 -2.65 12.36
CA VAL A 144 13.01 -2.06 11.68
C VAL A 144 13.92 -3.17 11.16
N VAL A 145 13.97 -3.33 9.84
CA VAL A 145 14.77 -4.34 9.15
C VAL A 145 16.10 -3.74 8.72
N GLN A 146 17.20 -4.25 9.26
CA GLN A 146 18.55 -3.77 8.98
C GLN A 146 19.21 -4.61 7.88
N LEU A 147 19.57 -3.98 6.77
CA LEU A 147 20.19 -4.66 5.63
C LEU A 147 21.64 -4.21 5.41
N PRO A 148 22.56 -5.16 5.17
CA PRO A 148 23.97 -4.84 4.99
C PRO A 148 24.24 -4.10 3.69
N LEU A 149 25.33 -3.34 3.67
CA LEU A 149 26.00 -2.91 2.46
C LEU A 149 26.69 -4.11 1.81
N LEU A 150 26.31 -4.43 0.57
CA LEU A 150 26.95 -5.46 -0.22
C LEU A 150 28.06 -4.85 -1.09
N PRO A 151 29.19 -5.54 -1.30
CA PRO A 151 30.31 -5.05 -2.10
C PRO A 151 30.07 -5.15 -3.62
N TYR A 152 28.85 -5.50 -4.02
CA TYR A 152 28.42 -5.63 -5.40
C TYR A 152 26.98 -5.14 -5.54
N GLU A 153 26.61 -4.74 -6.76
CA GLU A 153 25.23 -4.38 -7.07
C GLU A 153 24.35 -5.64 -7.09
N VAL A 154 23.19 -5.57 -6.44
CA VAL A 154 22.24 -6.68 -6.40
C VAL A 154 21.49 -6.78 -7.73
N THR A 155 22.09 -7.47 -8.68
CA THR A 155 21.54 -7.67 -10.02
C THR A 155 21.45 -9.15 -10.38
N GLY A 156 20.46 -9.49 -11.21
CA GLY A 156 20.19 -10.87 -11.61
C GLY A 156 19.35 -11.65 -10.59
N VAL A 157 18.57 -12.62 -11.08
CA VAL A 157 17.63 -13.41 -10.28
C VAL A 157 18.29 -14.06 -9.05
N PRO A 158 19.48 -14.69 -9.14
CA PRO A 158 20.10 -15.33 -7.98
C PRO A 158 20.43 -14.35 -6.85
N ASN A 159 20.99 -13.18 -7.18
CA ASN A 159 21.37 -12.19 -6.18
C ASN A 159 20.15 -11.51 -5.55
N LEU A 160 19.10 -11.26 -6.34
CA LEU A 160 17.82 -10.76 -5.81
C LEU A 160 17.19 -11.75 -4.83
N LEU A 161 17.24 -13.05 -5.14
CA LEU A 161 16.73 -14.10 -4.24
C LEU A 161 17.53 -14.18 -2.94
N ASN A 162 18.86 -14.12 -3.02
CA ASN A 162 19.73 -14.10 -1.84
C ASN A 162 19.47 -12.85 -0.98
N PHE A 163 19.42 -11.67 -1.59
CA PHE A 163 19.11 -10.42 -0.90
C PHE A 163 17.71 -10.46 -0.25
N SER A 164 16.71 -11.01 -0.92
CA SER A 164 15.36 -11.14 -0.36
C SER A 164 15.29 -12.03 0.89
N GLN A 165 16.26 -12.93 1.11
CA GLN A 165 16.32 -13.71 2.36
C GLN A 165 16.66 -12.82 3.56
N MET A 166 17.45 -11.77 3.35
CA MET A 166 17.84 -10.84 4.41
C MET A 166 16.67 -9.94 4.88
N LEU A 167 15.59 -9.85 4.09
CA LEU A 167 14.36 -9.15 4.47
C LEU A 167 13.44 -9.96 5.40
N LEU A 168 13.74 -11.25 5.60
CA LEU A 168 12.86 -12.20 6.25
C LEU A 168 13.52 -12.78 7.51
N PRO A 169 12.75 -13.28 8.49
CA PRO A 169 13.32 -13.93 9.67
C PRO A 169 14.17 -15.15 9.32
N ASP A 170 15.15 -15.45 10.17
CA ASP A 170 16.03 -16.61 10.01
C ASP A 170 15.23 -17.91 9.86
N GLY A 171 15.52 -18.65 8.80
CA GLY A 171 14.88 -19.93 8.53
C GLY A 171 13.54 -19.88 7.79
N TYR A 172 13.04 -18.69 7.41
CA TYR A 172 11.80 -18.55 6.65
C TYR A 172 11.75 -19.40 5.37
N ARG A 173 12.90 -19.64 4.72
CA ARG A 173 13.03 -20.55 3.54
C ARG A 173 13.96 -21.75 3.75
N LYS A 174 14.20 -22.18 5.00
CA LYS A 174 14.99 -23.40 5.23
C LYS A 174 14.29 -24.60 4.58
N GLY A 175 14.93 -25.22 3.59
CA GLY A 175 14.43 -26.40 2.88
C GLY A 175 13.56 -26.11 1.64
N SER A 176 13.34 -24.85 1.29
CA SER A 176 12.55 -24.46 0.12
C SER A 176 13.33 -23.47 -0.74
N THR A 177 13.94 -23.94 -1.83
CA THR A 177 14.46 -23.04 -2.86
C THR A 177 13.32 -22.20 -3.42
N PRO A 178 13.53 -20.92 -3.75
CA PRO A 178 12.53 -20.12 -4.43
C PRO A 178 12.11 -20.84 -5.71
N LYS A 179 10.88 -21.35 -5.75
CA LYS A 179 10.35 -21.99 -6.94
C LYS A 179 10.14 -20.88 -7.97
N PRO A 180 10.63 -21.03 -9.21
CA PRO A 180 10.19 -20.15 -10.30
C PRO A 180 8.66 -20.12 -10.30
N LEU A 181 8.05 -18.97 -10.56
CA LEU A 181 6.61 -18.91 -10.78
C LEU A 181 6.32 -19.73 -12.04
N VAL A 182 5.86 -20.97 -11.85
CA VAL A 182 5.71 -21.94 -12.95
C VAL A 182 4.46 -21.67 -13.79
N ASP A 183 3.53 -20.87 -13.26
CA ASP A 183 2.25 -20.54 -13.89
C ASP A 183 2.03 -19.03 -13.87
N ARG A 184 3.01 -18.23 -14.34
CA ARG A 184 2.76 -16.81 -14.58
C ARG A 184 1.70 -16.69 -15.67
N VAL A 185 0.46 -16.54 -15.26
CA VAL A 185 -0.65 -16.23 -16.16
C VAL A 185 -0.38 -14.82 -16.70
N SER A 186 -0.05 -14.72 -17.99
CA SER A 186 0.16 -13.45 -18.71
C SER A 186 -1.12 -12.63 -18.85
N ILE A 187 -2.24 -13.22 -18.46
CA ILE A 187 -3.56 -12.61 -18.48
C ILE A 187 -3.69 -11.82 -17.17
N PRO A 188 -4.04 -10.53 -17.21
CA PRO A 188 -4.38 -9.76 -16.03
C PRO A 188 -5.39 -10.54 -15.19
N GLN A 189 -4.94 -11.06 -14.04
CA GLN A 189 -5.84 -11.63 -13.07
C GLN A 189 -6.24 -10.52 -12.12
N GLU A 190 -7.54 -10.30 -11.97
CA GLU A 190 -8.06 -9.47 -10.89
C GLU A 190 -7.72 -10.18 -9.57
N LEU A 191 -6.62 -9.75 -8.92
CA LEU A 191 -6.16 -10.31 -7.64
C LEU A 191 -7.19 -10.09 -6.53
N TYR A 192 -8.06 -9.09 -6.71
CA TYR A 192 -9.22 -8.80 -5.89
C TYR A 192 -10.49 -9.14 -6.66
N GLY A 193 -10.58 -10.35 -7.21
CA GLY A 193 -11.78 -10.81 -7.89
C GLY A 193 -12.96 -10.77 -6.94
N ASP A 194 -13.90 -9.87 -7.20
CA ASP A 194 -15.26 -9.71 -6.63
C ASP A 194 -15.44 -10.10 -5.15
N SER A 195 -14.37 -10.02 -4.35
CA SER A 195 -14.44 -9.98 -2.90
C SER A 195 -14.90 -8.58 -2.60
N ARG A 196 -16.20 -8.35 -2.82
CA ARG A 196 -16.92 -7.10 -2.57
C ARG A 196 -16.91 -6.85 -1.07
N SER A 197 -15.73 -6.49 -0.55
CA SER A 197 -15.61 -5.87 0.75
C SER A 197 -16.21 -4.48 0.60
N PHE A 198 -17.52 -4.41 0.84
CA PHE A 198 -18.22 -3.15 0.94
C PHE A 198 -17.48 -2.25 1.93
N MET A 199 -17.41 -0.97 1.62
CA MET A 199 -16.82 0.03 2.50
C MET A 199 -17.90 0.94 3.06
N ASP A 200 -17.66 1.48 4.25
CA ASP A 200 -18.55 2.44 4.92
C ASP A 200 -18.85 3.62 3.99
N GLY A 201 -20.12 3.80 3.65
CA GLY A 201 -20.64 4.78 2.68
C GLY A 201 -20.94 4.22 1.28
N ASP A 202 -20.66 2.94 1.01
CA ASP A 202 -21.01 2.34 -0.28
C ASP A 202 -22.53 2.27 -0.46
N ARG A 203 -23.02 2.75 -1.61
CA ARG A 203 -24.41 2.57 -2.03
C ARG A 203 -24.58 1.17 -2.58
N VAL A 204 -25.53 0.45 -2.02
CA VAL A 204 -25.80 -0.95 -2.32
C VAL A 204 -27.29 -1.17 -2.50
N VAL A 205 -27.65 -2.19 -3.26
CA VAL A 205 -29.02 -2.69 -3.37
C VAL A 205 -29.09 -4.01 -2.61
N VAL A 206 -30.09 -4.15 -1.75
CA VAL A 206 -30.34 -5.39 -1.01
C VAL A 206 -30.89 -6.44 -1.96
N THR A 207 -30.34 -7.65 -1.95
CA THR A 207 -30.74 -8.75 -2.84
C THR A 207 -30.73 -10.11 -2.13
N GLY A 208 -31.50 -11.08 -2.66
CA GLY A 208 -31.40 -12.48 -2.24
C GLY A 208 -31.88 -12.81 -0.82
N LEU A 209 -32.64 -11.94 -0.14
CA LEU A 209 -33.19 -12.25 1.18
C LEU A 209 -34.44 -13.15 1.06
N VAL A 210 -34.38 -14.36 1.62
CA VAL A 210 -35.49 -15.33 1.60
C VAL A 210 -36.57 -15.00 2.64
N LYS A 211 -36.17 -14.63 3.87
CA LYS A 211 -37.09 -14.39 5.00
C LYS A 211 -37.68 -12.97 5.03
N ALA A 212 -37.06 -12.03 4.33
CA ALA A 212 -37.43 -10.62 4.37
C ALA A 212 -37.39 -10.01 2.96
N GLN A 213 -38.12 -10.65 2.04
CA GLN A 213 -38.11 -10.33 0.61
C GLN A 213 -38.51 -8.88 0.29
N HIS A 214 -39.29 -8.24 1.17
CA HIS A 214 -39.73 -6.86 1.01
C HIS A 214 -38.59 -5.83 1.02
N TYR A 215 -37.39 -6.17 1.49
CA TYR A 215 -36.20 -5.32 1.36
C TYR A 215 -35.43 -5.55 0.05
N ASN A 216 -35.66 -6.64 -0.67
CA ASN A 216 -34.95 -6.89 -1.93
C ASN A 216 -35.30 -5.80 -2.95
N GLY A 217 -34.30 -5.32 -3.69
CA GLY A 217 -34.43 -4.22 -4.65
C GLY A 217 -34.40 -2.83 -4.01
N ARG A 218 -34.31 -2.71 -2.68
CA ARG A 218 -34.25 -1.39 -2.02
C ARG A 218 -32.83 -0.86 -1.94
N PRO A 219 -32.62 0.46 -2.18
CA PRO A 219 -31.35 1.10 -1.99
C PRO A 219 -30.99 1.15 -0.50
N ALA A 220 -29.72 0.97 -0.22
CA ALA A 220 -29.16 1.01 1.10
C ALA A 220 -27.75 1.59 1.07
N GLU A 221 -27.29 2.05 2.23
CA GLU A 221 -25.94 2.55 2.42
C GLU A 221 -25.22 1.69 3.43
N VAL A 222 -24.02 1.25 3.10
CA VAL A 222 -23.17 0.49 4.03
C VAL A 222 -22.71 1.42 5.13
N ILE A 223 -22.97 1.05 6.38
CA ILE A 223 -22.59 1.84 7.56
C ILE A 223 -21.29 1.31 8.16
N LYS A 224 -21.17 -0.01 8.26
CA LYS A 224 -19.94 -0.67 8.72
C LYS A 224 -19.88 -2.12 8.26
N VAL A 225 -18.68 -2.63 8.04
CA VAL A 225 -18.44 -4.07 7.99
C VAL A 225 -17.99 -4.55 9.37
N THR A 226 -18.67 -5.56 9.91
CA THR A 226 -18.34 -6.14 11.20
C THR A 226 -17.31 -7.27 11.05
N ASP A 227 -16.54 -7.51 12.11
CA ASP A 227 -15.44 -8.50 12.13
C ASP A 227 -15.90 -9.94 11.85
N ASP A 228 -17.20 -10.21 12.00
CA ASP A 228 -17.87 -11.48 11.67
C ASP A 228 -18.18 -11.64 10.16
N GLY A 229 -17.73 -10.70 9.32
CA GLY A 229 -17.94 -10.71 7.87
C GLY A 229 -19.33 -10.25 7.43
N ARG A 230 -20.16 -9.75 8.35
CA ARG A 230 -21.46 -9.15 8.01
C ARG A 230 -21.33 -7.66 7.69
N VAL A 231 -22.29 -7.15 6.94
CA VAL A 231 -22.35 -5.76 6.50
C VAL A 231 -23.58 -5.12 7.12
N ALA A 232 -23.36 -4.15 8.00
CA ALA A 232 -24.42 -3.32 8.53
C ALA A 232 -24.80 -2.27 7.49
N VAL A 233 -26.05 -2.29 7.03
CA VAL A 233 -26.58 -1.39 6.02
C VAL A 233 -27.77 -0.60 6.56
N ARG A 234 -27.87 0.64 6.12
CA ARG A 234 -29.02 1.53 6.34
C ARG A 234 -29.89 1.49 5.10
N VAL A 235 -31.01 0.76 5.18
CA VAL A 235 -31.96 0.59 4.07
C VAL A 235 -33.05 1.65 4.16
N GLU A 236 -33.37 2.30 3.04
CA GLU A 236 -34.49 3.22 2.96
C GLU A 236 -35.81 2.43 2.79
N VAL A 237 -36.73 2.59 3.75
CA VAL A 237 -38.01 1.86 3.76
C VAL A 237 -39.14 2.71 3.20
N GLU A 238 -39.13 3.99 3.51
CA GLU A 238 -40.01 5.04 2.98
C GLU A 238 -39.15 6.31 2.83
N PRO A 239 -39.59 7.33 2.08
CA PRO A 239 -38.85 8.58 1.98
C PRO A 239 -38.49 9.13 3.37
N ASN A 240 -37.20 9.26 3.65
CA ASN A 240 -36.64 9.68 4.95
C ASN A 240 -36.90 8.74 6.16
N LYS A 241 -37.38 7.50 5.96
CA LYS A 241 -37.41 6.47 7.01
C LYS A 241 -36.44 5.34 6.70
N PHE A 242 -35.48 5.18 7.60
CA PHE A 242 -34.41 4.21 7.43
C PHE A 242 -34.50 3.08 8.45
N LYS A 243 -34.06 1.90 8.05
CA LYS A 243 -33.92 0.74 8.93
C LYS A 243 -32.54 0.13 8.81
N MET A 244 -31.94 -0.20 9.95
CA MET A 244 -30.63 -0.84 10.03
C MET A 244 -30.79 -2.35 9.88
N LEU A 245 -30.06 -2.96 8.96
CA LEU A 245 -29.98 -4.41 8.78
C LEU A 245 -28.52 -4.87 8.83
N SER A 246 -28.27 -6.06 9.36
CA SER A 246 -26.96 -6.72 9.26
C SER A 246 -27.08 -7.91 8.30
N LEU A 247 -26.52 -7.76 7.09
CA LEU A 247 -26.67 -8.70 5.98
C LEU A 247 -25.34 -9.38 5.65
N LYS A 248 -25.40 -10.53 4.97
CA LYS A 248 -24.20 -11.14 4.37
C LYS A 248 -23.79 -10.35 3.13
N GLN A 249 -22.51 -10.38 2.77
CA GLN A 249 -22.02 -9.73 1.56
C GLN A 249 -22.78 -10.21 0.30
N ASP A 250 -23.10 -11.50 0.22
CA ASP A 250 -23.87 -12.10 -0.89
C ASP A 250 -25.29 -11.52 -1.05
N ASN A 251 -25.82 -10.88 0.00
CA ASN A 251 -27.14 -10.26 -0.02
C ASN A 251 -27.10 -8.78 -0.42
N LEU A 252 -25.97 -8.30 -0.92
CA LEU A 252 -25.76 -6.92 -1.32
C LEU A 252 -25.12 -6.88 -2.70
N LYS A 253 -25.56 -5.94 -3.53
CA LYS A 253 -24.87 -5.57 -4.77
C LYS A 253 -24.53 -4.10 -4.72
N LEU A 254 -23.40 -3.68 -5.26
CA LEU A 254 -23.15 -2.25 -5.45
C LEU A 254 -24.26 -1.68 -6.35
N ALA A 255 -24.80 -0.53 -5.97
CA ALA A 255 -25.67 0.21 -6.86
C ALA A 255 -24.76 0.83 -7.93
N ASP A 256 -24.65 0.18 -9.09
CA ASP A 256 -24.14 0.87 -10.27
C ASP A 256 -25.10 2.03 -10.54
N ASP A 257 -24.62 3.28 -10.57
CA ASP A 257 -25.46 4.48 -10.77
C ASP A 257 -26.01 4.60 -12.21
N ASP A 258 -26.31 3.48 -12.87
CA ASP A 258 -26.81 3.38 -14.25
C ASP A 258 -28.35 3.23 -14.34
N GLU A 259 -29.09 3.69 -13.33
CA GLU A 259 -30.55 3.80 -13.45
C GLU A 259 -30.98 5.22 -13.86
N GLN A 260 -30.71 5.62 -15.13
CA GLN A 260 -31.52 6.55 -15.94
C GLN A 260 -31.27 6.39 -17.46
N GLN A 261 -31.18 5.16 -18.00
CA GLN A 261 -31.05 4.94 -19.45
C GLN A 261 -32.13 4.06 -20.09
N GLU A 262 -33.11 3.54 -19.35
CA GLU A 262 -34.14 2.65 -19.93
C GLU A 262 -35.35 3.39 -20.56
N ASP A 263 -35.54 4.70 -20.33
CA ASP A 263 -36.73 5.40 -20.83
C ASP A 263 -36.59 6.05 -22.22
N GLU A 264 -35.39 6.11 -22.82
CA GLU A 264 -35.18 6.77 -24.14
C GLU A 264 -35.21 5.81 -25.35
N GLU A 265 -34.99 4.50 -25.17
CA GLU A 265 -34.98 3.55 -26.30
C GLU A 265 -36.39 3.14 -26.78
N GLU A 266 -37.43 3.25 -25.95
CA GLU A 266 -38.79 2.84 -26.35
C GLU A 266 -39.49 3.85 -27.28
N LEU A 267 -39.07 5.12 -27.28
CA LEU A 267 -39.67 6.17 -28.12
C LEU A 267 -39.08 6.26 -29.54
N GLN A 268 -37.92 5.66 -29.81
CA GLN A 268 -37.33 5.66 -31.17
C GLN A 268 -37.80 4.49 -32.05
N SER A 269 -38.51 3.50 -31.49
CA SER A 269 -39.01 2.34 -32.24
C SER A 269 -40.30 2.60 -33.05
N LYS A 270 -40.97 3.75 -32.84
CA LYS A 270 -42.24 4.09 -33.51
C LYS A 270 -42.12 5.36 -34.35
N SER A 271 -41.47 5.26 -35.51
CA SER A 271 -41.78 6.12 -36.65
C SER A 271 -41.58 5.37 -37.96
N PRO A 272 -42.49 5.52 -38.95
CA PRO A 272 -42.65 4.56 -40.03
C PRO A 272 -41.63 4.78 -41.15
N ARG A 273 -41.08 3.68 -41.67
CA ARG A 273 -40.32 3.66 -42.91
C ARG A 273 -41.21 4.10 -44.08
N PHE A 274 -40.81 5.16 -44.77
CA PHE A 274 -41.27 5.43 -46.13
C PHE A 274 -40.07 5.34 -47.08
N ILE A 275 -40.21 4.38 -48.00
CA ILE A 275 -39.65 4.18 -49.36
C ILE A 275 -38.28 4.80 -49.64
#